data_AF-A0A2V6JTR3-F1
#
_entry.id   AF-A0A2V6JTR3-F1
#
_cell.length_a   1.000
_cell.length_b   1.000
_cell.length_c   1.000
_cell.angle_alpha   90.00
_cell.angle_beta   90.00
_cell.angle_gamma   90.00
#
_symmetry.space_group_name_H-M   'P 1'
#
loop_
_entity.id
_entity.type
_entity.pdbx_description
1 polymer ?
#
loop_
_entity_poly.entity_id
_entity_poly.type
_entity_poly.pdbx_seq_one_letter_code
_entity_poly.pdbx_strand_id
1 'polypeptide(L)'
;MKEAGFLGEVGLLSIDIDGNDYWVWEKLTAINPVIVIVEYNSIFGSDLAVTIPYHPNFARHQAHYSGQFWGASLTALTQLAEKKGYSPVGCNSAGNNAYFVRKDKIDNLPVLTAKEAFVDARFRDSRDKTGKLNYLTGAQRFQAIADLEVYDLRQNRTVPLISLRNTSS
;
A
#
# COMPACT_ATOMS: atom_id res chain seq x y z
N MET A 1 10.95 -1.23 19.43
CA MET A 1 11.58 0.01 18.92
C MET A 1 12.30 0.78 20.02
N LYS A 2 11.59 1.36 21.01
CA LYS A 2 12.25 2.09 22.12
C LYS A 2 13.23 1.23 22.92
N GLU A 3 12.79 0.03 23.31
CA GLU A 3 13.60 -0.96 24.04
C GLU A 3 14.72 -1.57 23.20
N ALA A 4 14.61 -1.47 21.86
CA ALA A 4 15.63 -1.93 20.93
C ALA A 4 16.65 -0.83 20.56
N GLY A 5 16.58 0.34 21.22
CA GLY A 5 17.51 1.46 21.00
C GLY A 5 17.23 2.33 19.78
N PHE A 6 16.18 2.05 19.01
CA PHE A 6 15.78 2.85 17.85
C PHE A 6 14.79 3.94 18.28
N LEU A 7 15.34 5.14 18.55
CA LEU A 7 14.62 6.32 18.98
C LEU A 7 15.08 7.53 18.17
N GLY A 8 14.15 8.39 17.78
CA GLY A 8 14.46 9.65 17.12
C GLY A 8 14.65 9.51 15.61
N GLU A 9 15.58 10.30 15.06
CA GLU A 9 15.79 10.38 13.62
C GLU A 9 16.46 9.11 13.06
N VAL A 10 15.91 8.60 11.96
CA VAL A 10 16.47 7.49 11.20
C VAL A 10 16.56 7.91 9.74
N GLY A 11 17.60 7.50 9.01
CA GLY A 11 17.72 7.89 7.60
C GLY A 11 16.60 7.31 6.72
N LEU A 12 16.30 6.03 6.90
CA LEU A 12 15.38 5.28 6.05
C LEU A 12 14.53 4.31 6.87
N LEU A 13 13.24 4.25 6.54
CA LEU A 13 12.31 3.20 6.95
C LEU A 13 11.75 2.54 5.69
N SER A 14 11.82 1.21 5.61
CA SER A 14 11.15 0.43 4.57
C SER A 14 10.11 -0.48 5.23
N ILE A 15 8.89 -0.48 4.72
CA ILE A 15 7.79 -1.33 5.16
C ILE A 15 7.31 -2.13 3.95
N ASP A 16 7.62 -3.42 3.96
CA ASP A 16 7.26 -4.39 2.94
C ASP A 16 7.05 -5.72 3.69
N ILE A 17 5.82 -5.91 4.17
CA ILE A 17 5.44 -7.04 5.03
C ILE A 17 4.28 -7.86 4.46
N ASP A 18 4.01 -7.72 3.16
CA ASP A 18 3.02 -8.50 2.42
C ASP A 18 1.60 -8.43 3.04
N GLY A 19 1.16 -7.30 3.61
CA GLY A 19 -0.14 -7.24 4.29
C GLY A 19 -0.46 -5.95 5.05
N ASN A 20 -0.10 -5.91 6.34
CA ASN A 20 -0.56 -4.87 7.27
C ASN A 20 0.23 -3.55 7.16
N ASP A 21 0.85 -3.27 6.01
CA ASP A 21 1.81 -2.18 5.78
C ASP A 21 1.27 -0.81 6.23
N TYR A 22 0.03 -0.50 5.84
CA TYR A 22 -0.68 0.72 6.25
C TYR A 22 -0.81 0.82 7.77
N TRP A 23 -1.30 -0.24 8.41
CA TRP A 23 -1.59 -0.26 9.85
C TRP A 23 -0.32 -0.17 10.69
N VAL A 24 0.73 -0.86 10.25
CA VAL A 24 2.06 -0.78 10.89
C VAL A 24 2.59 0.65 10.79
N TRP A 25 2.54 1.26 9.61
CA TRP A 25 3.02 2.63 9.45
C TRP A 25 2.19 3.63 10.26
N GLU A 26 0.87 3.47 10.28
CA GLU A 26 -0.05 4.33 11.02
C GLU A 26 0.33 4.37 12.50
N LYS A 27 0.50 3.19 13.12
CA LYS A 27 0.82 3.05 14.55
C LYS A 27 2.28 3.33 14.90
N LEU A 28 3.19 3.32 13.92
CA LEU A 28 4.61 3.57 14.18
C LEU A 28 4.87 5.05 14.51
N THR A 29 5.28 5.31 15.76
CA THR A 29 5.59 6.65 16.28
C THR A 29 6.96 6.72 16.99
N ALA A 30 7.65 5.59 17.14
CA ALA A 30 8.89 5.52 17.92
C ALA A 30 10.11 6.14 17.20
N ILE A 31 10.04 6.28 15.89
CA ILE A 31 11.10 6.82 15.03
C ILE A 31 10.57 7.92 14.12
N ASN A 32 11.47 8.78 13.63
CA ASN A 32 11.19 9.87 12.71
C ASN A 32 12.07 9.77 11.45
N PRO A 33 11.73 8.89 10.49
CA PRO A 33 12.52 8.67 9.29
C PRO A 33 12.69 9.93 8.42
N VAL A 34 13.81 10.08 7.72
CA VAL A 34 13.95 11.09 6.65
C VAL A 34 13.24 10.62 5.39
N ILE A 35 13.39 9.33 5.05
CA ILE A 35 12.75 8.67 3.91
C ILE A 35 11.92 7.50 4.42
N VAL A 36 10.71 7.35 3.89
CA VAL A 36 9.87 6.18 4.09
C VAL A 36 9.57 5.54 2.74
N ILE A 37 9.76 4.23 2.66
CA ILE A 37 9.34 3.38 1.55
C ILE A 37 8.26 2.45 2.07
N VAL A 38 7.10 2.41 1.40
CA VAL A 38 6.01 1.50 1.79
C VAL A 38 5.51 0.75 0.57
N GLU A 39 5.32 -0.56 0.74
CA GLU A 39 4.73 -1.39 -0.29
C GLU A 39 3.26 -1.00 -0.53
N TYR A 40 2.90 -0.81 -1.80
CA TYR A 40 1.52 -0.58 -2.22
C TYR A 40 1.09 -1.63 -3.22
N ASN A 41 -0.19 -1.98 -3.16
CA ASN A 41 -0.79 -2.92 -4.09
C ASN A 41 -1.42 -2.15 -5.25
N SER A 42 -0.77 -2.20 -6.43
CA SER A 42 -1.22 -1.48 -7.62
C SER A 42 -2.60 -1.93 -8.11
N ILE A 43 -3.09 -3.11 -7.71
CA ILE A 43 -4.41 -3.64 -8.10
C ILE A 43 -5.53 -2.71 -7.63
N PHE A 44 -5.35 -2.01 -6.50
CA PHE A 44 -6.32 -1.04 -6.00
C PHE A 44 -6.35 0.27 -6.80
N GLY A 45 -5.41 0.46 -7.74
CA GLY A 45 -5.29 1.66 -8.55
C GLY A 45 -4.88 2.90 -7.75
N SER A 46 -4.90 4.05 -8.43
CA SER A 46 -4.57 5.34 -7.83
C SER A 46 -5.79 6.08 -7.28
N ASP A 47 -7.02 5.70 -7.63
CA ASP A 47 -8.21 6.46 -7.22
C ASP A 47 -8.77 6.01 -5.87
N LEU A 48 -8.67 4.71 -5.53
CA LEU A 48 -9.22 4.17 -4.28
C LEU A 48 -8.32 4.52 -3.10
N ALA A 49 -8.89 4.86 -1.94
CA ALA A 49 -8.18 5.03 -0.68
C ALA A 49 -8.51 3.86 0.25
N VAL A 50 -7.90 2.71 0.00
CA VAL A 50 -8.25 1.44 0.66
C VAL A 50 -7.02 0.71 1.19
N THR A 51 -7.21 -0.10 2.21
CA THR A 51 -6.24 -1.10 2.68
C THR A 51 -6.98 -2.39 3.01
N ILE A 52 -6.28 -3.52 3.10
CA ILE A 52 -6.86 -4.71 3.70
C ILE A 52 -7.28 -4.43 5.16
N PRO A 53 -8.33 -5.07 5.68
CA PRO A 53 -8.64 -4.99 7.10
C PRO A 53 -7.46 -5.51 7.94
N TYR A 54 -7.18 -4.85 9.07
CA TYR A 54 -6.12 -5.30 9.95
C TYR A 54 -6.40 -6.72 10.44
N HIS A 55 -5.41 -7.61 10.31
CA HIS A 55 -5.46 -8.94 10.88
C HIS A 55 -4.07 -9.33 11.41
N PRO A 56 -3.90 -9.61 12.72
CA PRO A 56 -2.58 -9.79 13.32
C PRO A 56 -1.81 -10.98 12.76
N ASN A 57 -2.52 -12.02 12.31
CA ASN A 57 -1.94 -13.22 11.68
C ASN A 57 -2.14 -13.23 10.16
N PHE A 58 -2.21 -12.05 9.52
CA PHE A 58 -2.42 -11.98 8.09
C PHE A 58 -1.29 -12.68 7.32
N ALA A 59 -1.66 -13.49 6.34
CA ALA A 59 -0.74 -14.09 5.39
C ALA A 59 -1.41 -14.12 4.02
N ARG A 60 -0.85 -13.42 3.02
CA ARG A 60 -1.49 -13.19 1.71
C ARG A 60 -1.98 -14.46 1.01
N HIS A 61 -1.20 -15.54 1.06
CA HIS A 61 -1.52 -16.82 0.42
C HIS A 61 -2.56 -17.65 1.19
N GLN A 62 -2.80 -17.32 2.46
CA GLN A 62 -3.91 -17.88 3.25
C GLN A 62 -5.18 -17.04 3.07
N ALA A 63 -5.03 -15.72 2.96
CA ALA A 63 -6.15 -14.80 2.75
C ALA A 63 -6.82 -15.00 1.38
N HIS A 64 -6.04 -15.29 0.33
CA HIS A 64 -6.58 -15.64 -0.98
C HIS A 64 -5.61 -16.49 -1.79
N TYR A 65 -6.13 -17.49 -2.52
CA TYR A 65 -5.32 -18.45 -3.28
C TYR A 65 -4.40 -17.78 -4.32
N SER A 66 -4.80 -16.62 -4.85
CA SER A 66 -4.01 -15.91 -5.86
C SER A 66 -2.78 -15.21 -5.29
N GLY A 67 -2.74 -14.99 -3.97
CA GLY A 67 -1.71 -14.18 -3.31
C GLY A 67 -1.76 -12.69 -3.66
N GLN A 68 -2.82 -12.22 -4.33
CA GLN A 68 -2.93 -10.85 -4.84
C GLN A 68 -3.64 -9.87 -3.87
N PHE A 69 -4.19 -10.39 -2.77
CA PHE A 69 -4.90 -9.59 -1.78
C PHE A 69 -3.97 -9.30 -0.61
N TRP A 70 -3.47 -8.06 -0.51
CA TRP A 70 -2.53 -7.59 0.51
C TRP A 70 -2.38 -6.07 0.45
N GLY A 71 -1.82 -5.48 1.50
CA GLY A 71 -1.33 -4.10 1.49
C GLY A 71 -2.41 -3.02 1.44
N ALA A 72 -2.03 -1.90 0.83
CA ALA A 72 -2.88 -0.72 0.68
C ALA A 72 -2.73 -0.10 -0.70
N SER A 73 -3.70 0.75 -1.07
CA SER A 73 -3.61 1.54 -2.29
C SER A 73 -2.58 2.67 -2.13
N LEU A 74 -2.05 3.16 -3.26
CA LEU A 74 -1.12 4.29 -3.24
C LEU A 74 -1.78 5.54 -2.61
N THR A 75 -3.05 5.79 -2.89
CA THR A 75 -3.77 6.92 -2.30
C THR A 75 -3.95 6.79 -0.80
N ALA A 76 -4.18 5.58 -0.27
CA ALA A 76 -4.21 5.35 1.17
C ALA A 76 -2.88 5.75 1.84
N LEU A 77 -1.76 5.31 1.25
CA LEU A 77 -0.42 5.60 1.76
C LEU A 77 -0.08 7.09 1.62
N THR A 78 -0.40 7.74 0.51
CA THR A 78 -0.19 9.18 0.33
C THR A 78 -0.98 10.01 1.35
N GLN A 79 -2.23 9.64 1.63
CA GLN A 79 -3.01 10.30 2.67
C GLN A 79 -2.40 10.11 4.07
N LEU A 80 -1.88 8.91 4.36
CA LEU A 80 -1.20 8.66 5.63
C LEU A 80 0.12 9.42 5.74
N ALA A 81 0.90 9.46 4.66
CA ALA A 81 2.15 10.22 4.55
C ALA A 81 1.93 11.69 4.92
N GLU A 82 0.91 12.30 4.31
CA GLU A 82 0.55 13.71 4.53
C GLU A 82 0.22 13.98 6.01
N LYS A 83 -0.61 13.11 6.62
CA LYS A 83 -0.95 13.18 8.06
C LYS A 83 0.28 13.04 8.96
N LYS A 84 1.30 12.29 8.52
CA LYS A 84 2.54 12.04 9.26
C LYS A 84 3.66 13.03 8.93
N GLY A 85 3.44 14.03 8.08
CA GLY A 85 4.44 15.06 7.75
C GLY A 85 5.42 14.67 6.64
N TYR A 86 5.00 13.81 5.72
CA TYR A 86 5.79 13.37 4.57
C TYR A 86 5.12 13.77 3.26
N SER A 87 5.94 13.93 2.23
CA SER A 87 5.52 14.23 0.88
C SER A 87 5.81 13.04 -0.04
N PRO A 88 4.85 12.59 -0.88
CA PRO A 88 5.08 11.60 -1.93
C PRO A 88 6.02 12.13 -3.02
N VAL A 89 7.05 11.36 -3.37
CA VAL A 89 8.05 11.75 -4.40
C VAL A 89 8.13 10.80 -5.59
N GLY A 90 7.42 9.67 -5.56
CA GLY A 90 7.32 8.74 -6.68
C GLY A 90 7.13 7.29 -6.26
N CYS A 91 7.15 6.39 -7.25
CA CYS A 91 7.14 4.95 -7.06
C CYS A 91 8.25 4.28 -7.87
N ASN A 92 8.59 3.05 -7.53
CA ASN A 92 9.58 2.28 -8.28
C ASN A 92 9.02 1.83 -9.63
N SER A 93 9.89 1.53 -10.59
CA SER A 93 9.49 1.07 -11.92
C SER A 93 8.83 -0.32 -11.94
N ALA A 94 8.95 -1.08 -10.85
CA ALA A 94 8.27 -2.36 -10.69
C ALA A 94 6.79 -2.21 -10.26
N GLY A 95 6.40 -1.05 -9.72
CA GLY A 95 5.02 -0.72 -9.35
C GLY A 95 4.54 -1.30 -8.03
N ASN A 96 5.42 -1.44 -7.03
CA ASN A 96 5.04 -1.89 -5.69
C ASN A 96 5.63 -1.08 -4.54
N ASN A 97 6.62 -0.22 -4.74
CA ASN A 97 7.19 0.60 -3.66
C ASN A 97 6.92 2.08 -3.89
N ALA A 98 6.28 2.72 -2.91
CA ALA A 98 6.03 4.15 -2.88
C ALA A 98 7.07 4.86 -1.99
N TYR A 99 7.57 6.00 -2.45
CA TYR A 99 8.61 6.77 -1.77
C TYR A 99 8.02 8.06 -1.20
N PHE A 100 8.30 8.30 0.08
CA PHE A 100 7.89 9.48 0.81
C PHE A 100 9.09 10.12 1.50
N VAL A 101 9.20 11.45 1.43
CA VAL A 101 10.29 12.21 2.06
C VAL A 101 9.70 13.15 3.10
N ARG A 102 10.33 13.25 4.27
CA ARG A 102 9.89 14.14 5.34
C ARG A 102 9.88 15.58 4.85
N LYS A 103 8.84 16.34 5.15
CA LYS A 103 8.61 17.68 4.56
C LYS A 103 9.75 18.67 4.81
N ASP A 104 10.44 18.60 5.94
CA ASP A 104 11.60 19.42 6.27
C ASP A 104 12.89 19.02 5.52
N LYS A 105 12.88 17.91 4.78
CA LYS A 105 14.04 17.33 4.09
C LYS A 105 13.84 17.18 2.57
N ILE A 106 12.73 17.67 2.01
CA ILE A 106 12.39 17.42 0.61
C ILE A 106 13.23 18.20 -0.41
N ASP A 107 13.76 19.35 -0.02
CA ASP A 107 14.55 20.24 -0.87
C ASP A 107 13.90 20.44 -2.26
N ASN A 108 14.56 20.00 -3.33
CA ASN A 108 14.13 20.22 -4.73
C ASN A 108 13.41 19.01 -5.35
N LEU A 109 13.04 17.99 -4.57
CA LEU A 109 12.33 16.83 -5.10
C LEU A 109 10.88 17.20 -5.47
N PRO A 110 10.33 16.62 -6.57
CA PRO A 110 8.94 16.83 -6.91
C PRO A 110 8.01 16.24 -5.86
N VAL A 111 6.94 16.97 -5.53
CA VAL A 111 5.83 16.46 -4.74
C VAL A 111 4.73 16.02 -5.69
N LEU A 112 4.40 14.73 -5.70
CA LEU A 112 3.48 14.14 -6.67
C LEU A 112 2.16 13.74 -6.02
N THR A 113 1.04 13.95 -6.70
CA THR A 113 -0.20 13.30 -6.31
C THR A 113 -0.07 11.77 -6.48
N ALA A 114 -0.92 11.01 -5.79
CA ALA A 114 -0.97 9.56 -5.98
C ALA A 114 -1.21 9.17 -7.46
N LYS A 115 -1.99 9.95 -8.21
CA LYS A 115 -2.25 9.72 -9.63
C LYS A 115 -1.01 9.95 -10.50
N GLU A 116 -0.22 10.97 -10.21
CA GLU A 116 1.03 11.26 -10.93
C GLU A 116 2.14 10.25 -10.59
N ALA A 117 2.22 9.80 -9.34
CA ALA A 117 3.23 8.84 -8.89
C ALA A 117 2.92 7.39 -9.24
N PHE A 118 1.67 7.06 -9.59
CA PHE A 118 1.21 5.68 -9.74
C PHE A 118 1.92 4.94 -10.88
N VAL A 119 2.37 3.72 -10.57
CA VAL A 119 2.94 2.79 -11.55
C VAL A 119 2.22 1.46 -11.39
N ASP A 120 1.61 0.94 -12.47
CA ASP A 120 1.02 -0.39 -12.39
C ASP A 120 2.11 -1.47 -12.29
N ALA A 121 1.89 -2.45 -11.41
CA ALA A 121 2.82 -3.53 -11.15
C ALA A 121 3.10 -4.36 -12.41
N ARG A 122 4.39 -4.57 -12.71
CA ARG A 122 4.86 -5.34 -13.89
C ARG A 122 5.09 -6.82 -13.63
N PHE A 123 5.22 -7.20 -12.36
CA PHE A 123 5.39 -8.59 -11.95
C PHE A 123 4.09 -9.39 -12.11
N ARG A 124 4.24 -10.71 -12.30
CA ARG A 124 3.15 -11.65 -12.56
C ARG A 124 3.30 -12.86 -11.65
N ASP A 125 2.86 -12.72 -10.42
CA ASP A 125 3.01 -13.72 -9.36
C ASP A 125 1.67 -14.34 -8.92
N SER A 126 0.57 -13.98 -9.60
CA SER A 126 -0.75 -14.56 -9.38
C SER A 126 -0.75 -16.07 -9.58
N ARG A 127 -1.50 -16.74 -8.70
CA ARG A 127 -1.68 -18.20 -8.69
C ARG A 127 -3.12 -18.62 -8.91
N ASP A 128 -3.32 -19.84 -9.39
CA ASP A 128 -4.61 -20.52 -9.38
C ASP A 128 -4.84 -21.25 -8.04
N LYS A 129 -6.01 -21.90 -7.90
CA LYS A 129 -6.41 -22.62 -6.69
C LYS A 129 -5.52 -23.85 -6.38
N THR A 130 -4.71 -24.30 -7.33
CA THR A 130 -3.74 -25.39 -7.13
C THR A 130 -2.37 -24.87 -6.71
N GLY A 131 -2.20 -23.55 -6.62
CA GLY A 131 -0.94 -22.90 -6.27
C GLY A 131 0.00 -22.68 -7.47
N LYS A 132 -0.39 -23.04 -8.69
CA LYS A 132 0.41 -22.83 -9.90
C LYS A 132 0.26 -21.39 -10.39
N LEU A 133 1.35 -20.81 -10.90
CA LEU A 133 1.31 -19.48 -11.51
C LEU A 133 0.36 -19.46 -12.71
N ASN A 134 -0.60 -18.54 -12.68
CA ASN A 134 -1.53 -18.28 -13.78
C ASN A 134 -1.31 -16.89 -14.42
N TYR A 135 -0.38 -16.09 -13.88
CA TYR A 135 0.13 -14.86 -14.47
C TYR A 135 -0.94 -13.82 -14.84
N LEU A 136 -2.02 -13.71 -14.06
CA LEU A 136 -3.04 -12.68 -14.27
C LEU A 136 -2.42 -11.28 -14.30
N THR A 137 -2.95 -10.41 -15.17
CA THR A 137 -2.49 -9.02 -15.32
C THR A 137 -3.65 -8.02 -15.34
N GLY A 138 -3.34 -6.75 -15.09
CA GLY A 138 -4.30 -5.64 -15.19
C GLY A 138 -5.63 -5.93 -14.51
N ALA A 139 -6.73 -5.77 -15.26
CA ALA A 139 -8.09 -5.97 -14.76
C ALA A 139 -8.36 -7.40 -14.27
N GLN A 140 -7.66 -8.43 -14.76
CA GLN A 140 -7.86 -9.81 -14.31
C GLN A 140 -7.43 -9.99 -12.85
N ARG A 141 -6.37 -9.29 -12.41
CA ARG A 141 -5.93 -9.32 -11.01
C ARG A 141 -6.99 -8.74 -10.09
N PHE A 142 -7.56 -7.59 -10.48
CA PHE A 142 -8.65 -6.97 -9.74
C PHE A 142 -9.84 -7.93 -9.63
N GLN A 143 -10.27 -8.52 -10.74
CA GLN A 143 -11.41 -9.44 -10.73
C GLN A 143 -11.18 -10.67 -9.85
N ALA A 144 -9.94 -11.14 -9.75
CA ALA A 144 -9.61 -12.27 -8.88
C ALA A 144 -9.81 -11.97 -7.39
N ILE A 145 -9.82 -10.71 -6.96
CA ILE A 145 -9.98 -10.30 -5.56
C ILE A 145 -11.18 -9.37 -5.33
N ALA A 146 -12.03 -9.19 -6.34
CA ALA A 146 -13.07 -8.16 -6.34
C ALA A 146 -14.14 -8.39 -5.25
N ASP A 147 -14.43 -9.64 -4.91
CA ASP A 147 -15.41 -9.99 -3.89
C ASP A 147 -14.84 -9.92 -2.46
N LEU A 148 -13.53 -9.71 -2.31
CA LEU A 148 -12.88 -9.62 -1.00
C LEU A 148 -13.15 -8.26 -0.35
N GLU A 149 -13.24 -8.27 0.97
CA GLU A 149 -13.49 -7.09 1.77
C GLU A 149 -12.23 -6.24 1.97
N VAL A 150 -12.33 -4.94 1.69
CA VAL A 150 -11.30 -3.94 1.97
C VAL A 150 -11.83 -2.92 2.97
N TYR A 151 -10.92 -2.29 3.71
CA TYR A 151 -11.22 -1.15 4.55
C TYR A 151 -11.15 0.14 3.73
N ASP A 152 -12.30 0.79 3.53
CA ASP A 152 -12.40 2.10 2.87
C ASP A 152 -12.10 3.21 3.88
N LEU A 153 -10.96 3.88 3.69
CA LEU A 153 -10.50 4.95 4.57
C LEU A 153 -11.34 6.23 4.46
N ARG A 154 -12.09 6.42 3.37
CA ARG A 154 -12.97 7.58 3.18
C ARG A 154 -14.26 7.41 3.96
N GLN A 155 -14.80 6.19 3.96
CA GLN A 155 -16.07 5.87 4.61
C GLN A 155 -15.88 5.27 6.01
N ASN A 156 -14.63 4.98 6.40
CA ASN A 156 -14.25 4.40 7.68
C ASN A 156 -14.99 3.09 7.98
N ARG A 157 -15.14 2.23 6.96
CA ARG A 157 -15.86 0.95 7.05
C ARG A 157 -15.28 -0.09 6.11
N THR A 158 -15.55 -1.36 6.42
CA THR A 158 -15.22 -2.48 5.55
C THR A 158 -16.31 -2.69 4.51
N VAL A 159 -15.93 -2.88 3.24
CA VAL A 159 -16.83 -3.14 2.11
C VAL A 159 -16.19 -4.09 1.10
N PRO A 160 -16.97 -4.85 0.31
CA PRO A 160 -16.43 -5.60 -0.82
C PRO A 160 -15.73 -4.66 -1.82
N LEU A 161 -14.55 -5.03 -2.30
CA LEU A 161 -13.75 -4.21 -3.21
C LEU A 161 -14.54 -3.81 -4.47
N ILE A 162 -15.34 -4.73 -5.01
CA ILE A 162 -16.17 -4.50 -6.20
C ILE A 162 -17.17 -3.35 -6.01
N SER A 163 -17.64 -3.12 -4.78
CA SER A 163 -18.63 -2.07 -4.49
C SER A 163 -18.08 -0.66 -4.71
N LEU A 164 -16.76 -0.49 -4.66
CA LEU A 164 -16.09 0.80 -4.81
C LEU A 164 -15.84 1.20 -6.27
N ARG A 165 -16.08 0.30 -7.24
CA ARG A 165 -15.85 0.56 -8.67
C ARG A 165 -16.92 1.45 -9.32
N ASN A 166 -18.06 1.63 -8.67
CA ASN A 166 -19.21 2.37 -9.19
C ASN A 166 -19.42 3.75 -8.54
N THR A 167 -18.52 4.16 -7.64
CA THR A 167 -18.64 5.41 -6.86
C THR A 167 -17.72 6.54 -7.35
N SER A 168 -17.05 6.36 -8.49
CA SER A 168 -16.31 7.43 -9.15
C SER A 168 -17.24 8.21 -10.10
N SER A 169 -17.98 9.17 -9.53
CA SER A 169 -18.64 10.26 -10.26
C SER A 169 -17.78 11.51 -10.24
#